data_AF-A0A0G2ASP7-F1
#
_entry.id   AF-A0A0G2ASP7-F1
#
_cell.length_a   1.000
_cell.length_b   1.000
_cell.length_c   1.000
_cell.angle_alpha   90.00
_cell.angle_beta   90.00
_cell.angle_gamma   90.00
#
_symmetry.space_group_name_H-M   'P 1'
#
loop_
_entity.id
_entity.type
_entity.pdbx_description
1 polymer ?
#
loop_
_entity_poly.entity_id
_entity_poly.type
_entity_poly.pdbx_seq_one_letter_code
_entity_poly.pdbx_strand_id
1 'polypeptide(L)'
;MTEFGCEWDAAQFLIFSSNVDPLGYYSHLGPMIVALLLGIFVLLNNRKALVNWALFFVTLMFAVWTYFDLILWASPTPQDVMFFWSAIIPVEMLIYAGSLYLVYLFTNGQKDISLTKKILIAISCISFGRLFLLQEEPCF
;
A
#
# COMPACT_ATOMS: atom_id res chain seq x y z
N MET A 1 -21.69 -31.45 9.37
CA MET A 1 -21.17 -32.01 8.11
C MET A 1 -21.82 -31.28 6.95
N THR A 2 -21.16 -30.21 6.50
CA THR A 2 -21.16 -29.77 5.10
C THR A 2 -19.82 -29.06 4.92
N GLU A 3 -18.81 -29.87 4.62
CA GLU A 3 -17.56 -29.47 3.98
C GLU A 3 -17.89 -28.81 2.65
N PHE A 4 -17.82 -27.48 2.57
CA PHE A 4 -17.64 -26.71 1.34
C PHE A 4 -16.88 -25.40 1.66
N GLY A 5 -15.84 -25.49 2.48
CA GLY A 5 -14.91 -24.39 2.72
C GLY A 5 -13.52 -24.99 2.70
N CYS A 6 -12.61 -24.43 1.90
CA CYS A 6 -11.21 -24.86 1.88
C CYS A 6 -10.68 -25.03 3.33
N GLU A 7 -9.82 -26.03 3.57
CA GLU A 7 -9.17 -26.28 4.88
C GLU A 7 -8.16 -25.16 5.22
N TRP A 8 -8.66 -23.94 5.39
CA TRP A 8 -7.85 -22.77 5.68
C TRP A 8 -7.59 -22.69 7.18
N ASP A 9 -6.32 -22.55 7.54
CA ASP A 9 -5.92 -22.37 8.92
C ASP A 9 -6.22 -20.94 9.36
N ALA A 10 -6.43 -20.75 10.66
CA ALA A 10 -6.67 -19.43 11.22
C ALA A 10 -5.39 -18.60 11.12
N ALA A 11 -5.49 -17.39 10.57
CA ALA A 11 -4.34 -16.49 10.47
C ALA A 11 -3.89 -16.02 11.87
N GLN A 12 -2.67 -16.40 12.24
CA GLN A 12 -1.98 -15.88 13.42
C GLN A 12 -1.40 -14.50 13.12
N PHE A 13 -1.67 -13.55 14.01
CA PHE A 13 -1.25 -12.15 13.84
C PHE A 13 -1.69 -11.52 12.51
N LEU A 14 -2.83 -11.97 11.95
CA LEU A 14 -3.42 -11.54 10.68
C LEU A 14 -2.63 -11.91 9.40
N ILE A 15 -1.38 -12.37 9.49
CA ILE A 15 -0.53 -12.61 8.32
C ILE A 15 0.11 -14.00 8.27
N PHE A 16 0.22 -14.72 9.39
CA PHE A 16 0.84 -16.05 9.42
C PHE A 16 -0.23 -17.14 9.35
N SER A 17 -0.31 -17.87 8.24
CA SER A 17 -1.22 -19.01 8.08
C SER A 17 -0.63 -20.01 7.10
N SER A 18 -1.14 -21.24 7.10
CA SER A 18 -0.82 -22.23 6.05
C SER A 18 -1.45 -21.87 4.70
N ASN A 19 -2.26 -20.82 4.63
CA ASN A 19 -2.95 -20.39 3.40
C ASN A 19 -1.99 -19.64 2.47
N VAL A 20 -0.89 -19.11 3.00
CA VAL A 20 0.13 -18.38 2.26
C VAL A 20 1.35 -19.26 2.04
N ASP A 21 1.70 -19.52 0.79
CA ASP A 21 2.93 -20.22 0.45
C ASP A 21 4.19 -19.40 0.81
N PRO A 22 5.35 -20.07 1.02
CA PRO A 22 6.60 -19.38 1.37
C PRO A 22 7.01 -18.27 0.40
N LEU A 23 6.65 -18.43 -0.89
CA LEU A 23 6.90 -17.41 -1.91
C LEU A 23 6.08 -16.14 -1.65
N GLY A 24 4.83 -16.28 -1.21
CA GLY A 24 4.00 -15.16 -0.75
C GLY A 24 4.66 -14.38 0.37
N TYR A 25 5.20 -15.05 1.39
CA TYR A 25 5.94 -14.32 2.44
C TYR A 25 7.17 -13.58 1.92
N TYR A 26 7.91 -14.20 1.01
CA TYR A 26 9.12 -13.60 0.44
C TYR A 26 8.80 -12.35 -0.41
N SER A 27 7.77 -12.42 -1.26
CA SER A 27 7.39 -11.31 -2.15
C SER A 27 6.79 -10.11 -1.43
N HIS A 28 6.30 -10.28 -0.19
CA HIS A 28 5.72 -9.20 0.59
C HIS A 28 6.69 -8.69 1.66
N LEU A 29 7.11 -9.56 2.59
CA LEU A 29 7.95 -9.15 3.73
C LEU A 29 9.33 -8.66 3.30
N GLY A 30 9.93 -9.30 2.29
CA GLY A 30 11.24 -8.91 1.77
C GLY A 30 11.25 -7.47 1.25
N PRO A 31 10.45 -7.16 0.21
CA PRO A 31 10.32 -5.80 -0.31
C PRO A 31 9.86 -4.79 0.74
N MET A 32 8.94 -5.15 1.64
CA MET A 32 8.48 -4.30 2.73
C MET A 32 9.62 -3.84 3.63
N ILE A 33 10.44 -4.77 4.12
CA ILE A 33 11.58 -4.48 5.00
C ILE A 33 12.61 -3.63 4.27
N VAL A 34 12.97 -4.01 3.04
CA VAL A 34 13.98 -3.28 2.25
C VAL A 34 13.51 -1.86 1.94
N ALA A 35 12.25 -1.66 1.56
CA ALA A 35 11.69 -0.35 1.28
C ALA A 35 11.71 0.55 2.52
N LEU A 36 11.30 0.04 3.69
CA LEU A 36 11.33 0.80 4.94
C LEU A 36 12.76 1.18 5.34
N LEU A 37 13.70 0.23 5.26
CA LEU A 37 15.11 0.50 5.57
C LEU A 37 15.67 1.59 4.65
N LEU A 38 15.39 1.52 3.35
CA LEU A 38 15.81 2.53 2.38
C LEU A 38 15.20 3.91 2.70
N GLY A 39 13.88 3.96 2.92
CA GLY A 39 13.18 5.19 3.25
C GLY A 39 13.70 5.85 4.52
N ILE A 40 13.90 5.08 5.58
CA ILE A 40 14.48 5.54 6.84
C ILE A 40 15.91 6.03 6.62
N PHE A 41 16.75 5.24 5.94
CA PHE A 41 18.14 5.61 5.66
C PHE A 41 18.24 6.95 4.93
N VAL A 42 17.46 7.14 3.87
CA VAL A 42 17.44 8.40 3.12
C VAL A 42 16.89 9.55 3.96
N LEU A 43 15.83 9.33 4.74
CA LEU A 43 15.29 10.36 5.63
C LEU A 43 16.32 10.82 6.66
N LEU A 44 17.05 9.89 7.27
CA LEU A 44 18.08 10.18 8.26
C LEU A 44 19.27 10.95 7.67
N ASN A 45 19.61 10.71 6.41
CA ASN A 45 20.70 11.41 5.71
C ASN A 45 20.47 12.92 5.60
N ASN A 46 19.24 13.37 5.34
CA ASN A 46 18.88 14.80 5.36
C ASN A 46 17.40 15.01 5.69
N ARG A 47 17.11 15.16 6.99
CA ARG A 47 15.75 15.36 7.51
C ARG A 47 15.10 16.70 7.11
N LYS A 48 15.88 17.65 6.57
CA LYS A 48 15.37 18.95 6.11
C LYS A 48 14.92 18.92 4.65
N ALA A 49 15.37 17.93 3.88
CA ALA A 49 15.04 17.82 2.46
C ALA A 49 13.62 17.26 2.29
N LEU A 50 12.77 18.02 1.60
CA LEU A 50 11.38 17.59 1.30
C LEU A 50 11.35 16.32 0.46
N VAL A 51 12.32 16.15 -0.44
CA VAL A 51 12.42 14.94 -1.30
C VAL A 51 12.65 13.67 -0.46
N ASN A 52 13.40 13.76 0.64
CA ASN A 52 13.66 12.63 1.52
C ASN A 52 12.39 12.24 2.29
N TRP A 53 11.61 13.23 2.72
CA TRP A 53 10.29 12.99 3.32
C TRP A 53 9.30 12.39 2.33
N ALA A 54 9.28 12.86 1.09
CA ALA A 54 8.43 12.31 0.03
C ALA A 54 8.79 10.85 -0.27
N LEU A 55 10.09 10.52 -0.37
CA LEU A 55 10.54 9.14 -0.55
C LEU A 55 10.12 8.27 0.64
N PHE A 56 10.37 8.73 1.87
CA PHE A 56 9.98 8.00 3.07
C PHE A 56 8.47 7.73 3.10
N PHE A 57 7.65 8.73 2.76
CA PHE A 57 6.21 8.58 2.64
C PHE A 57 5.82 7.49 1.63
N VAL A 58 6.40 7.52 0.41
CA VAL A 58 6.14 6.49 -0.61
C VAL A 58 6.53 5.10 -0.12
N THR A 59 7.72 4.94 0.46
CA THR A 59 8.16 3.64 0.99
C THR A 59 7.31 3.15 2.16
N LEU A 60 6.80 4.07 2.99
CA LEU A 60 5.90 3.75 4.10
C LEU A 60 4.54 3.29 3.58
N MET A 61 3.95 4.01 2.61
CA MET A 61 2.68 3.61 2.01
C MET A 61 2.80 2.29 1.26
N PHE A 62 3.92 2.05 0.57
CA PHE A 62 4.22 0.76 -0.04
C PHE A 62 4.28 -0.36 1.01
N ALA A 63 4.95 -0.14 2.14
CA ALA A 63 5.00 -1.13 3.22
C ALA A 63 3.61 -1.45 3.80
N VAL A 64 2.77 -0.42 4.00
CA VAL A 64 1.37 -0.60 4.43
C VAL A 64 0.57 -1.39 3.40
N TRP A 65 0.75 -1.08 2.11
CA TRP A 65 0.10 -1.80 1.01
C TRP A 65 0.49 -3.28 1.00
N THR A 66 1.79 -3.60 1.07
CA THR A 66 2.27 -5.00 1.09
C THR A 66 1.82 -5.75 2.34
N TYR A 67 1.65 -5.05 3.46
CA TYR A 67 1.13 -5.63 4.69
C TYR A 67 -0.36 -5.97 4.56
N PHE A 68 -1.16 -5.06 3.99
CA PHE A 68 -2.58 -5.33 3.73
C PHE A 68 -2.78 -6.44 2.71
N ASP A 69 -1.98 -6.47 1.65
CA ASP A 69 -2.03 -7.56 0.67
C ASP A 69 -1.74 -8.92 1.33
N LEU A 70 -0.72 -8.98 2.18
CA LEU A 70 -0.40 -10.20 2.93
C LEU A 70 -1.53 -10.65 3.87
N ILE A 71 -2.28 -9.72 4.46
CA ILE A 71 -3.48 -10.05 5.25
C ILE A 71 -4.57 -10.64 4.35
N LEU A 72 -4.78 -10.08 3.15
CA LEU A 72 -5.77 -10.59 2.21
C LEU A 72 -5.48 -12.04 1.81
N TRP A 73 -4.22 -12.37 1.55
CA TRP A 73 -3.80 -13.72 1.24
C TRP A 73 -3.88 -14.68 2.43
N ALA A 74 -3.64 -14.18 3.64
CA ALA A 74 -3.66 -15.02 4.84
C ALA A 74 -5.08 -15.27 5.38
N SER A 75 -6.01 -14.34 5.17
CA SER A 75 -7.29 -14.32 5.89
C SER A 75 -8.32 -15.29 5.32
N PRO A 76 -8.88 -16.20 6.14
CA PRO A 76 -9.96 -17.08 5.74
C PRO A 76 -11.35 -16.43 5.83
N THR A 77 -11.47 -15.25 6.47
CA THR A 77 -12.77 -14.66 6.76
C THR A 77 -13.16 -13.62 5.71
N PRO A 78 -14.38 -13.68 5.14
CA PRO A 78 -14.83 -12.68 4.18
C PRO A 78 -14.86 -11.25 4.75
N GLN A 79 -15.08 -11.09 6.06
CA GLN A 79 -15.14 -9.78 6.72
C GLN A 79 -13.79 -9.07 6.65
N ASP A 80 -12.71 -9.77 6.98
CA ASP A 80 -11.36 -9.21 6.91
C ASP A 80 -10.98 -8.95 5.46
N VAL A 81 -11.27 -9.90 4.55
CA VAL A 81 -11.00 -9.74 3.12
C VAL A 81 -11.66 -8.48 2.59
N MET A 82 -12.97 -8.30 2.79
CA MET A 82 -13.69 -7.12 2.30
C MET A 82 -13.16 -5.80 2.89
N PHE A 83 -12.80 -5.80 4.18
CA PHE A 83 -12.26 -4.62 4.83
C PHE A 83 -10.88 -4.24 4.27
N PHE A 84 -9.93 -5.16 4.27
CA PHE A 84 -8.57 -4.89 3.82
C PHE A 84 -8.50 -4.63 2.31
N TRP A 85 -9.40 -5.23 1.52
CA TRP A 85 -9.49 -4.99 0.09
C TRP A 85 -10.05 -3.60 -0.20
N SER A 86 -11.03 -3.14 0.58
CA SER A 86 -11.47 -1.74 0.51
C SER A 86 -10.40 -0.75 0.99
N ALA A 87 -9.59 -1.15 1.98
CA ALA A 87 -8.54 -0.31 2.56
C ALA A 87 -7.26 -0.23 1.70
N ILE A 88 -6.95 -1.26 0.91
CA ILE A 88 -5.73 -1.29 0.09
C ILE A 88 -5.79 -0.27 -1.06
N ILE A 89 -6.99 -0.04 -1.61
CA ILE A 89 -7.24 0.90 -2.71
C ILE A 89 -6.79 2.32 -2.37
N PRO A 90 -7.28 2.99 -1.30
CA PRO A 90 -6.81 4.33 -0.96
C PRO A 90 -5.32 4.38 -0.63
N VAL A 91 -4.74 3.32 -0.04
CA VAL A 91 -3.29 3.25 0.21
C VAL A 91 -2.51 3.25 -1.10
N GLU A 92 -2.94 2.46 -2.08
CA GLU A 92 -2.34 2.41 -3.42
C GLU A 92 -2.37 3.79 -4.11
N MET A 93 -3.49 4.50 -3.97
CA MET A 93 -3.63 5.85 -4.52
C MET A 93 -2.66 6.85 -3.87
N LEU A 94 -2.41 6.70 -2.57
CA LEU A 94 -1.39 7.50 -1.88
C LEU A 94 0.03 7.18 -2.37
N ILE A 95 0.32 5.92 -2.74
CA ILE A 95 1.60 5.55 -3.37
C ILE A 95 1.75 6.28 -4.70
N TYR A 96 0.73 6.27 -5.57
CA TYR A 96 0.79 6.96 -6.86
C TYR A 96 0.92 8.49 -6.71
N ALA A 97 0.12 9.09 -5.84
CA ALA A 97 0.19 10.52 -5.56
C ALA A 97 1.55 10.93 -4.98
N GLY A 98 2.05 10.16 -4.01
CA GLY A 98 3.37 10.36 -3.40
C GLY A 98 4.50 10.20 -4.41
N SER A 99 4.41 9.21 -5.30
CA SER A 99 5.41 8.96 -6.35
C SER A 99 5.46 10.10 -7.37
N LEU A 100 4.29 10.59 -7.82
CA LEU A 100 4.22 11.75 -8.70
C LEU A 100 4.81 13.00 -8.03
N TYR A 101 4.51 13.21 -6.75
CA TYR A 101 5.07 14.32 -5.97
C TYR A 101 6.59 14.19 -5.79
N LEU A 102 7.09 12.97 -5.55
CA LEU A 102 8.52 12.67 -5.45
C LEU A 102 9.24 13.04 -6.75
N VAL A 103 8.73 12.57 -7.90
CA VAL A 103 9.28 12.89 -9.22
C VAL A 103 9.31 14.40 -9.44
N TYR A 104 8.21 15.09 -9.11
CA TYR A 104 8.14 16.54 -9.20
C TYR A 104 9.22 17.24 -8.36
N LEU A 105 9.41 16.82 -7.10
CA LEU A 105 10.44 17.42 -6.23
C LEU A 105 11.85 17.21 -6.78
N PHE A 106 12.12 16.05 -7.38
CA PHE A 106 13.40 15.76 -8.04
C PHE A 106 13.63 16.67 -9.26
N THR A 107 12.62 16.85 -10.12
CA THR A 107 12.77 17.66 -11.33
C THR A 107 12.79 19.16 -11.07
N ASN A 108 12.16 19.62 -9.98
CA ASN A 108 11.96 21.04 -9.68
C ASN A 108 12.87 21.57 -8.56
N GLY A 109 13.91 20.83 -8.18
CA GLY A 109 14.91 21.28 -7.21
C GLY A 109 14.37 21.45 -5.80
N GLN A 110 13.54 20.52 -5.33
CA GLN A 110 12.91 20.49 -3.99
C GLN A 110 12.00 21.68 -3.67
N LYS A 111 11.55 22.44 -4.67
CA LYS A 111 10.54 23.48 -4.48
C LYS A 111 9.19 22.83 -4.25
N ASP A 112 8.53 23.15 -3.14
CA ASP A 112 7.18 22.64 -2.85
C ASP A 112 6.17 23.17 -3.88
N ILE A 113 5.15 22.35 -4.18
CA ILE A 113 4.02 22.77 -4.99
C ILE A 113 3.08 23.67 -4.19
N SER A 114 2.44 24.61 -4.88
CA SER A 114 1.37 25.41 -4.29
C SER A 114 0.19 24.51 -3.87
N LEU A 115 -0.50 24.91 -2.80
CA LEU A 115 -1.64 24.16 -2.23
C LEU A 115 -2.72 23.83 -3.26
N THR A 116 -2.97 24.72 -4.23
CA THR A 116 -3.92 24.51 -5.33
C THR A 116 -3.58 23.29 -6.18
N LYS A 117 -2.29 23.06 -6.46
CA LYS A 117 -1.85 21.89 -7.23
C LYS A 117 -1.96 20.60 -6.41
N LYS A 118 -1.72 20.65 -5.09
CA LYS A 118 -1.95 19.51 -4.17
C LYS A 118 -3.41 19.07 -4.21
N ILE A 119 -4.33 20.03 -4.16
CA ILE A 119 -5.77 19.78 -4.21
C ILE A 119 -6.19 19.16 -5.55
N LEU A 120 -5.65 19.64 -6.67
CA LEU A 120 -5.94 19.05 -7.99
C LEU A 120 -5.48 17.59 -8.10
N ILE A 121 -4.27 17.27 -7.60
CA ILE A 121 -3.77 15.89 -7.57
C ILE A 121 -4.66 15.03 -6.68
N ALA A 122 -5.06 15.52 -5.50
CA ALA A 122 -5.95 14.81 -4.60
C ALA A 122 -7.32 14.51 -5.23
N ILE A 123 -7.92 15.50 -5.92
CA ILE A 123 -9.20 15.34 -6.63
C ILE A 123 -9.07 14.31 -7.75
N SER A 124 -8.00 14.38 -8.55
CA SER A 124 -7.74 13.42 -9.63
C SER A 124 -7.61 11.99 -9.09
N CYS A 125 -6.96 11.82 -7.93
CA CYS A 125 -6.88 10.53 -7.27
C CYS A 125 -8.29 10.06 -6.91
N ILE A 126 -9.07 10.85 -6.17
CA ILE A 126 -10.43 10.48 -5.74
C ILE A 126 -11.32 10.04 -6.92
N SER A 127 -11.27 10.75 -8.05
CA SER A 127 -12.04 10.38 -9.25
C SER A 127 -11.62 9.02 -9.84
N PHE A 128 -10.33 8.70 -9.85
CA PHE A 128 -9.82 7.42 -10.34
C PHE A 128 -10.18 6.26 -9.40
N GLY A 129 -10.10 6.46 -8.09
CA GLY A 129 -10.45 5.43 -7.10
C GLY A 129 -11.93 5.06 -7.13
N ARG A 130 -12.80 6.04 -7.41
CA ARG A 130 -14.23 5.78 -7.63
C ARG A 130 -14.48 4.91 -8.86
N LEU A 131 -13.65 5.02 -9.91
CA LEU A 131 -13.79 4.19 -11.12
C LEU A 131 -13.30 2.75 -10.85
N PHE A 132 -12.21 2.61 -10.10
CA PHE A 132 -11.67 1.31 -9.71
C PHE A 132 -12.61 0.52 -8.78
N LEU A 133 -13.19 1.19 -7.79
CA LEU A 133 -14.22 0.62 -6.92
C LEU A 133 -15.51 0.17 -7.64
N LEU A 134 -15.76 0.68 -8.85
CA LEU A 134 -16.92 0.29 -9.68
C LEU A 134 -16.58 -0.84 -10.67
N GLN A 135 -15.31 -1.25 -10.78
CA GLN A 135 -14.87 -2.29 -11.71
C GLN A 135 -14.70 -3.65 -11.04
N GLU A 136 -14.51 -3.70 -9.72
CA GLU A 136 -14.43 -4.94 -8.95
C GLU A 136 -15.80 -5.30 -8.36
N GLU A 137 -16.71 -5.72 -9.24
CA GLU A 137 -17.84 -6.54 -8.79
C GLU A 137 -17.24 -7.86 -8.26
N PRO A 138 -17.48 -8.24 -6.99
CA PRO A 138 -16.96 -9.48 -6.45
C PRO A 138 -17.69 -10.64 -7.12
N CYS A 139 -17.11 -11.21 -8.18
CA CYS A 139 -17.42 -12.59 -8.56
C CYS A 139 -16.77 -13.52 -7.54
N PHE A 140 -17.40 -13.61 -6.37
CA PHE A 140 -17.37 -14.80 -5.52
C PHE A 140 -18.59 -15.66 -5.84
#